data_AF-A0A7Y7PNC4-F1
#
_entry.id   AF-A0A7Y7PNC4-F1
#
_cell.length_a   1.000
_cell.length_b   1.000
_cell.length_c   1.000
_cell.angle_alpha   90.00
_cell.angle_beta   90.00
_cell.angle_gamma   90.00
#
_symmetry.space_group_name_H-M   'P 1'
#
loop_
_entity.id
_entity.type
_entity.pdbx_description
1 polymer ?
#
loop_
_entity_poly.entity_id
_entity_poly.type
_entity_poly.pdbx_seq_one_letter_code
_entity_poly.pdbx_strand_id
1 'polypeptide(L)'
;MSDSAPANALVLLECLVAGTTHRPGLREFEPALQPGQALALTREADSSYDDWAVRVLTSGSGEAFWLGYLPEGRNETVARLLDAGYPLSARLTHKAWEDEWLHLEIEVLLAQ
;
A
#
# COMPACT_ATOMS: atom_id res chain seq x y z
N MET A 1 -8.67 -27.95 -5.66
CA MET A 1 -8.59 -26.74 -6.49
C MET A 1 -7.37 -26.01 -6.01
N SER A 2 -6.32 -26.02 -6.83
CA SER A 2 -4.98 -25.60 -6.44
C SER A 2 -4.91 -24.08 -6.34
N ASP A 3 -4.73 -23.57 -5.13
CA ASP A 3 -4.38 -22.17 -4.92
C ASP A 3 -2.85 -22.08 -4.84
N SER A 4 -2.21 -21.94 -5.99
CA SER A 4 -0.77 -21.71 -6.07
C SER A 4 -0.53 -20.21 -5.92
N ALA A 5 -0.29 -19.76 -4.69
CA ALA A 5 0.40 -18.50 -4.47
C ALA A 5 1.75 -18.54 -5.21
N PRO A 6 2.16 -17.50 -5.95
CA PRO A 6 3.50 -17.48 -6.52
C PRO A 6 4.53 -17.49 -5.39
N ALA A 7 5.40 -18.50 -5.39
CA ALA A 7 6.27 -18.87 -4.27
C ALA A 7 7.48 -17.95 -4.01
N ASN A 8 7.57 -16.75 -4.58
CA ASN A 8 8.83 -15.97 -4.63
C ASN A 8 8.71 -14.47 -4.24
N ALA A 9 7.83 -14.08 -3.32
CA ALA A 9 7.86 -12.72 -2.77
C ALA A 9 8.03 -12.78 -1.24
N LEU A 10 9.02 -12.05 -0.71
CA LEU A 10 9.24 -11.95 0.73
C LEU A 10 8.32 -10.88 1.31
N VAL A 11 7.46 -11.27 2.26
CA VAL A 11 6.65 -10.33 3.03
C VAL A 11 7.56 -9.62 4.04
N LEU A 12 7.66 -8.30 3.92
CA LEU A 12 8.47 -7.47 4.81
C LEU A 12 7.64 -6.85 5.95
N LEU A 13 6.36 -6.56 5.67
CA LEU A 13 5.49 -5.83 6.59
C LEU A 13 4.01 -6.11 6.26
N GLU A 14 3.24 -6.55 7.25
CA GLU A 14 1.77 -6.54 7.21
C GLU A 14 1.24 -5.33 7.97
N CYS A 15 0.46 -4.46 7.35
CA CYS A 15 -0.03 -3.23 8.01
C CYS A 15 -1.33 -2.70 7.42
N LEU A 16 -1.94 -1.75 8.15
CA LEU A 16 -3.04 -0.94 7.63
C LEU A 16 -2.52 0.19 6.75
N VAL A 17 -3.32 0.59 5.77
CA VAL A 17 -3.13 1.87 5.07
C VAL A 17 -3.61 3.01 5.97
N ALA A 18 -2.73 3.94 6.29
CA ALA A 18 -3.04 5.13 7.09
C ALA A 18 -3.61 6.25 6.22
N GLY A 19 -4.46 7.10 6.82
CA GLY A 19 -4.94 8.34 6.19
C GLY A 19 -6.01 8.15 5.11
N THR A 20 -6.69 6.99 5.08
CA THR A 20 -7.77 6.70 4.12
C THR A 20 -8.94 7.69 4.23
N THR A 21 -9.23 8.21 5.43
CA THR A 21 -10.23 9.26 5.68
C THR A 21 -9.96 10.57 4.94
N HIS A 22 -8.70 10.83 4.56
CA HIS A 22 -8.30 12.05 3.86
C HIS A 22 -8.29 11.89 2.34
N ARG A 23 -8.83 10.80 1.79
CA ARG A 23 -8.80 10.51 0.34
C ARG A 23 -10.17 10.80 -0.29
N PRO A 24 -10.39 11.98 -0.91
CA PRO A 24 -11.60 12.26 -1.66
C PRO A 24 -11.76 11.27 -2.82
N GLY A 25 -12.98 10.79 -3.07
CA GLY A 25 -13.24 9.83 -4.14
C GLY A 25 -12.96 8.37 -3.77
N LEU A 26 -12.41 8.08 -2.57
CA LEU A 26 -12.07 6.72 -2.17
C LEU A 26 -13.31 5.84 -2.02
N ARG A 27 -14.45 6.41 -1.61
CA ARG A 27 -15.71 5.67 -1.45
C ARG A 27 -16.28 5.20 -2.77
N GLU A 28 -16.20 6.02 -3.79
CA GLU A 28 -16.60 5.73 -5.16
C GLU A 28 -15.62 4.76 -5.83
N PHE A 29 -14.34 4.84 -5.46
CA PHE A 29 -13.29 4.01 -6.02
C PHE A 29 -13.21 2.61 -5.39
N GLU A 30 -13.53 2.46 -4.10
CA GLU A 30 -13.40 1.21 -3.34
C GLU A 30 -13.99 -0.05 -4.01
N PRO A 31 -15.16 0.00 -4.70
CA PRO A 31 -15.69 -1.16 -5.42
C PRO A 31 -14.74 -1.74 -6.47
N ALA A 32 -13.83 -0.93 -7.03
CA ALA A 32 -12.83 -1.36 -7.99
C ALA A 32 -11.61 -2.03 -7.33
N LEU A 33 -11.35 -1.80 -6.03
CA LEU A 33 -10.26 -2.45 -5.30
C LEU A 33 -10.57 -3.93 -5.09
N GLN A 34 -9.63 -4.82 -5.38
CA GLN A 34 -9.78 -6.25 -5.16
C GLN A 34 -8.69 -6.79 -4.23
N PRO A 35 -9.04 -7.58 -3.19
CA PRO A 35 -8.04 -8.36 -2.45
C PRO A 35 -7.18 -9.19 -3.42
N GLY A 36 -5.90 -9.31 -3.12
CA GLY A 36 -4.88 -9.93 -3.96
C GLY A 36 -4.27 -9.01 -5.03
N GLN A 37 -4.86 -7.85 -5.32
CA GLN A 37 -4.31 -6.95 -6.34
C GLN A 37 -2.99 -6.33 -5.89
N ALA A 38 -2.11 -6.07 -6.86
CA ALA A 38 -0.86 -5.36 -6.64
C ALA A 38 -1.12 -3.86 -6.40
N LEU A 39 -0.34 -3.30 -5.49
CA LEU A 39 -0.29 -1.89 -5.13
C LEU A 39 1.14 -1.38 -5.32
N ALA A 40 1.26 -0.11 -5.68
CA ALA A 40 2.54 0.58 -5.79
C ALA A 40 2.87 1.29 -4.47
N LEU A 41 4.16 1.28 -4.12
CA LEU A 41 4.72 2.06 -3.02
C LEU A 41 5.59 3.16 -3.61
N THR A 42 5.37 4.40 -3.19
CA THR A 42 6.16 5.54 -3.67
C THR A 42 6.66 6.36 -2.51
N ARG A 43 7.97 6.55 -2.45
CA ARG A 43 8.63 7.40 -1.48
C ARG A 43 8.23 8.87 -1.68
N GLU A 44 7.90 9.57 -0.60
CA GLU A 44 7.70 11.02 -0.57
C GLU A 44 8.76 11.68 0.33
N ALA A 45 9.97 11.86 -0.22
CA ALA A 45 11.14 12.30 0.54
C ALA A 45 11.12 13.78 0.96
N ASP A 46 10.22 14.57 0.36
CA ASP A 46 10.01 15.99 0.61
C ASP A 46 8.77 16.27 1.48
N SER A 47 8.22 15.24 2.13
CA SER A 47 7.13 15.38 3.10
C SER A 47 7.52 16.33 4.23
N SER A 48 6.68 17.33 4.50
CA SER A 48 6.87 18.26 5.62
C SER A 48 6.40 17.71 6.98
N TYR A 49 5.82 16.52 7.00
CA TYR A 49 5.16 15.95 8.19
C TYR A 49 5.82 14.67 8.70
N ASP A 50 6.38 13.87 7.79
CA ASP A 50 6.92 12.54 8.08
C ASP A 50 8.10 12.28 7.15
N ASP A 51 9.30 12.28 7.74
CA ASP A 51 10.57 12.08 7.02
C ASP A 51 10.62 10.73 6.29
N TRP A 52 9.80 9.75 6.67
CA TRP A 52 9.78 8.41 6.09
C TRP A 52 8.50 8.10 5.32
N ALA A 53 7.75 9.13 4.91
CA ALA A 53 6.49 8.97 4.20
C ALA A 53 6.61 8.07 2.95
N VAL A 54 5.74 7.05 2.89
CA VAL A 54 5.58 6.14 1.75
C VAL A 54 4.11 6.07 1.36
N ARG A 55 3.78 6.58 0.18
CA ARG A 55 2.43 6.54 -0.39
C ARG A 55 2.09 5.13 -0.86
N VAL A 56 0.86 4.72 -0.62
CA VAL A 56 0.26 3.49 -1.15
C VAL A 56 -0.70 3.87 -2.28
N LEU A 57 -0.45 3.37 -3.49
CA LEU A 57 -1.25 3.68 -4.66
C LEU A 57 -1.75 2.42 -5.35
N THR A 58 -2.84 2.51 -6.11
CA THR A 58 -3.19 1.43 -7.04
C THR A 58 -2.11 1.29 -8.12
N SER A 59 -1.89 0.06 -8.57
CA SER A 59 -0.99 -0.26 -9.67
C SER A 59 -1.78 -0.51 -10.96
N GLY A 60 -1.14 -0.40 -12.12
CA GLY A 60 -1.74 -0.68 -13.43
C GLY A 60 -1.38 0.33 -14.51
N SER A 61 -2.05 0.24 -15.66
CA SER A 61 -1.83 1.10 -16.84
C SER A 61 -2.66 2.39 -16.84
N GLY A 62 -3.63 2.52 -15.91
CA GLY A 62 -4.44 3.72 -15.73
C GLY A 62 -3.83 4.73 -14.77
N GLU A 63 -4.58 5.80 -14.47
CA GLU A 63 -4.21 6.75 -13.43
C GLU A 63 -4.19 6.06 -12.06
N ALA A 64 -3.08 6.18 -11.33
CA ALA A 64 -2.92 5.59 -10.03
C ALA A 64 -3.76 6.37 -8.99
N PHE A 65 -4.65 5.67 -8.29
CA PHE A 65 -5.40 6.25 -7.18
C PHE A 65 -4.55 6.16 -5.91
N TRP A 66 -4.39 7.30 -5.23
CA TRP A 66 -3.64 7.37 -3.99
C TRP A 66 -4.53 6.98 -2.79
N LEU A 67 -4.28 5.80 -2.23
CA LEU A 67 -5.09 5.18 -1.18
C LEU A 67 -4.75 5.68 0.24
N GLY A 68 -3.52 6.15 0.45
CA GLY A 68 -3.04 6.62 1.74
C GLY A 68 -1.54 6.41 1.90
N TYR A 69 -1.09 6.19 3.12
CA TYR A 69 0.31 5.98 3.46
C TYR A 69 0.54 4.66 4.20
N LEU A 70 1.79 4.21 4.24
CA LEU A 70 2.22 3.31 5.31
C LEU A 70 2.13 4.02 6.67
N PRO A 71 1.82 3.32 7.78
CA PRO A 71 1.76 3.94 9.09
C PRO A 71 3.12 4.49 9.51
N GLU A 72 3.16 5.72 10.02
CA GLU A 72 4.37 6.45 10.43
C GLU A 72 5.30 5.60 11.32
N GLY A 73 4.75 4.93 12.35
CA GLY A 73 5.55 4.10 13.25
C GLY A 73 6.13 2.81 12.63
N ARG A 74 5.89 2.53 11.33
CA ARG A 74 6.26 1.28 10.66
C ARG A 74 6.87 1.48 9.27
N ASN A 75 6.97 2.71 8.78
CA ASN A 75 7.34 3.01 7.40
C ASN A 75 8.86 3.12 7.17
N GLU A 76 9.66 3.44 8.20
CA GLU A 76 11.08 3.78 8.08
C GLU A 76 11.89 2.72 7.31
N THR A 77 11.77 1.45 7.68
CA THR A 77 12.49 0.36 7.01
C THR A 77 12.12 0.27 5.53
N VAL A 78 10.83 0.43 5.21
CA VAL A 78 10.35 0.38 3.82
C VAL A 78 10.85 1.59 3.03
N ALA A 79 10.83 2.78 3.64
CA ALA A 79 11.34 4.00 3.03
C ALA A 79 12.84 3.89 2.71
N ARG A 80 13.66 3.40 3.65
CA ARG A 80 15.10 3.19 3.44
C ARG A 80 15.37 2.18 2.33
N LEU A 81 14.58 1.11 2.22
CA LEU A 81 14.70 0.13 1.14
C LEU A 81 14.34 0.75 -0.22
N LEU A 82 13.28 1.57 -0.28
CA LEU A 82 12.93 2.32 -1.50
C LEU A 82 14.04 3.31 -1.88
N ASP A 83 14.60 4.04 -0.92
CA ASP A 83 15.71 4.98 -1.13
C ASP A 83 16.98 4.27 -1.64
N ALA A 84 17.19 3.01 -1.21
CA ALA A 84 18.28 2.16 -1.70
C ALA A 84 17.97 1.47 -3.05
N GLY A 85 16.80 1.70 -3.64
CA GLY A 85 16.42 1.19 -4.95
C GLY A 85 15.91 -0.26 -4.97
N TYR A 86 15.51 -0.82 -3.82
CA TYR A 86 14.92 -2.15 -3.77
C TYR A 86 13.54 -2.17 -4.45
N PRO A 87 13.20 -3.24 -5.20
CA PRO A 87 11.95 -3.35 -5.94
C PRO A 87 10.81 -3.75 -5.01
N LEU A 88 10.34 -2.82 -4.19
CA LEU A 88 9.22 -3.05 -3.28
C LEU A 88 7.88 -2.81 -3.98
N SER A 89 6.91 -3.63 -3.62
CA SER A 89 5.50 -3.47 -3.98
C SER A 89 4.63 -3.75 -2.76
N ALA A 90 3.32 -3.62 -2.89
CA ALA A 90 2.40 -4.11 -1.88
C ALA A 90 1.28 -4.93 -2.52
N ARG A 91 0.57 -5.68 -1.68
CA ARG A 91 -0.63 -6.43 -2.06
C ARG A 91 -1.74 -6.11 -1.09
N LEU A 92 -2.93 -5.81 -1.61
CA LEU A 92 -4.13 -5.65 -0.78
C LEU A 92 -4.56 -7.02 -0.25
N THR A 93 -4.68 -7.19 1.06
CA THR A 93 -5.11 -8.47 1.68
C THR A 93 -6.55 -8.41 2.14
N HIS A 94 -6.99 -7.26 2.66
CA HIS A 94 -8.35 -7.08 3.17
C HIS A 94 -8.84 -5.65 2.94
N LYS A 95 -10.16 -5.50 2.73
CA LYS A 95 -10.84 -4.21 2.68
C LYS A 95 -12.20 -4.29 3.38
N ALA A 96 -12.51 -3.31 4.22
CA ALA A 96 -13.81 -3.18 4.87
C ALA A 96 -14.11 -1.72 5.19
N TRP A 97 -15.37 -1.30 5.07
CA TRP A 97 -15.81 -0.01 5.60
C TRP A 97 -16.07 -0.10 7.09
N GLU A 98 -15.51 0.83 7.85
CA GLU A 98 -15.79 1.07 9.26
C GLU A 98 -16.28 2.52 9.41
N ASP A 99 -17.59 2.71 9.56
CA ASP A 99 -18.24 4.03 9.56
C ASP A 99 -17.78 4.91 8.37
N GLU A 100 -16.94 5.91 8.64
CA GLU A 100 -16.45 6.90 7.67
C GLU A 100 -15.04 6.60 7.16
N TRP A 101 -14.41 5.50 7.59
CA TRP A 101 -13.07 5.15 7.15
C TRP A 101 -13.03 3.79 6.47
N LEU A 102 -12.22 3.72 5.40
CA LEU A 102 -11.95 2.48 4.69
C LEU A 102 -10.76 1.80 5.35
N HIS A 103 -11.02 0.67 6.00
CA HIS A 103 -10.03 -0.24 6.53
C HIS A 103 -9.40 -1.01 5.38
N LEU A 104 -8.11 -0.80 5.14
CA LEU A 104 -7.33 -1.55 4.14
C LEU A 104 -6.13 -2.20 4.83
N GLU A 105 -6.03 -3.52 4.75
CA GLU A 105 -4.82 -4.25 5.14
C GLU A 105 -4.00 -4.57 3.90
N ILE A 106 -2.68 -4.42 4.01
CA ILE A 106 -1.74 -4.72 2.94
C ILE A 106 -0.53 -5.49 3.46
N GLU A 107 0.10 -6.21 2.56
CA GLU A 107 1.44 -6.77 2.71
C GLU A 107 2.41 -5.98 1.84
N VAL A 108 3.52 -5.49 2.41
CA VAL A 108 4.68 -4.98 1.66
C VAL A 108 5.55 -6.16 1.26
N LEU A 109 5.89 -6.21 -0.02
CA LEU A 109 6.56 -7.33 -0.66
C LEU A 109 7.87 -6.86 -1.28
N LEU A 110 8.95 -7.60 -1.02
CA LEU A 110 10.17 -7.53 -1.81
C LEU A 110 10.08 -8.54 -2.96
N ALA A 111 10.10 -8.04 -4.20
CA ALA A 111 10.23 -8.91 -5.37
C ALA A 111 11.62 -9.58 -5.37
N GLN A 112 11.66 -10.88 -5.67
CA GLN A 112 12.90 -11.66 -5.84
C GLN A 112 13.35 -11.66 -7.30
#